data_AF-A0AAW1EMJ7-F1
#
_entry.id   AF-A0AAW1EMJ7-F1
#
_cell.length_a   1.000
_cell.length_b   1.000
_cell.length_c   1.000
_cell.angle_alpha   90.00
_cell.angle_beta   90.00
_cell.angle_gamma   90.00
#
_symmetry.space_group_name_H-M   'P 1'
#
loop_
_entity.id
_entity.type
_entity.pdbx_description
1 polymer ?
#
loop_
_entity_poly.entity_id
_entity_poly.type
_entity_poly.pdbx_seq_one_letter_code
_entity_poly.pdbx_strand_id
1 'polypeptide(L)'
;MACHSAVIHPSVYLRVCRLVRAKRMVEAANPTEYEYIEGSIPMEWDAWIRGRRKEPPSAEELLKNESYRENIKLKAKAVEEKDLALQAQEYEEGLVATLAKTVAKGHASTAGFGKQEISEDPTTTANTFLPGSWLPKK
;
A
#
# COMPACT_ATOMS: atom_id res chain seq x y z
N MET A 1 -3.09 42.10 -13.03
CA MET A 1 -3.40 41.11 -11.97
C MET A 1 -2.26 40.11 -11.93
N ALA A 2 -1.52 40.00 -10.82
CA ALA A 2 -0.36 39.10 -10.72
C ALA A 2 -0.78 37.77 -10.09
N CYS A 3 -0.64 36.67 -10.82
CA CYS A 3 -0.72 35.32 -10.26
C CYS A 3 0.70 34.82 -9.97
N HIS A 4 0.93 34.25 -8.80
CA HIS A 4 2.22 33.64 -8.43
C HIS A 4 2.09 32.13 -8.56
N SER A 5 3.09 31.51 -9.20
CA SER A 5 3.16 30.06 -9.35
C SER A 5 4.26 29.46 -8.47
N ALA A 6 3.98 28.34 -7.80
CA ALA A 6 4.96 27.61 -7.00
C ALA A 6 4.91 26.11 -7.36
N VAL A 7 6.08 25.47 -7.44
CA VAL A 7 6.16 24.03 -7.70
C VAL A 7 5.91 23.29 -6.39
N ILE A 8 4.86 22.47 -6.35
CA ILE A 8 4.48 21.68 -5.17
C ILE A 8 5.05 20.26 -5.28
N HIS A 9 5.02 19.72 -6.50
CA HIS A 9 5.45 18.37 -6.84
C HIS A 9 5.95 18.40 -8.29
N PRO A 10 6.84 17.47 -8.72
CA PRO A 10 7.25 17.37 -10.12
C PRO A 10 6.08 17.31 -11.12
N SER A 11 4.93 16.81 -10.64
CA SER A 11 3.70 16.65 -11.44
C SER A 11 2.62 17.70 -11.15
N VAL A 12 2.86 18.66 -10.24
CA VAL A 12 1.82 19.61 -9.78
C VAL A 12 2.40 21.00 -9.51
N TYR A 13 1.81 22.01 -10.16
CA TYR A 13 2.04 23.41 -9.89
C TYR A 13 0.88 24.02 -9.11
N LEU A 14 1.19 25.02 -8.30
CA LEU A 14 0.22 25.88 -7.65
C LEU A 14 0.11 27.19 -8.41
N ARG A 15 -1.12 27.69 -8.58
CA ARG A 15 -1.38 29.06 -9.04
C ARG A 15 -2.20 29.81 -7.98
N VAL A 16 -1.63 30.92 -7.48
CA VAL A 16 -2.33 31.84 -6.56
C VAL A 16 -2.68 33.10 -7.32
N CYS A 17 -3.96 33.41 -7.46
CA CYS A 17 -4.40 34.64 -8.10
C CYS A 17 -5.00 35.61 -7.06
N ARG A 18 -4.55 36.88 -7.11
CA ARG A 18 -5.10 37.97 -6.28
C ARG A 18 -6.44 38.42 -6.88
N LEU A 19 -7.51 37.72 -6.52
CA LEU A 19 -8.91 38.10 -6.78
C LEU A 19 -9.55 38.69 -5.51
N VAL A 20 -10.72 39.30 -5.63
CA VAL A 20 -11.51 39.86 -4.50
C VAL A 20 -11.71 38.81 -3.38
N ARG A 21 -11.79 37.53 -3.76
CA ARG A 21 -11.61 36.39 -2.86
C ARG A 21 -10.34 35.65 -3.23
N ALA A 22 -9.41 35.49 -2.30
CA ALA A 22 -8.21 34.70 -2.52
C ALA A 22 -8.59 33.28 -2.96
N LYS A 23 -8.17 32.88 -4.16
CA LYS A 23 -8.39 31.54 -4.71
C LYS A 23 -7.03 30.83 -4.80
N ARG A 24 -6.93 29.67 -4.16
CA ARG A 24 -5.79 28.75 -4.25
C ARG A 24 -6.15 27.70 -5.30
N MET A 25 -5.42 27.63 -6.40
CA MET A 25 -5.68 26.68 -7.48
C MET A 25 -4.47 25.78 -7.70
N VAL A 26 -4.75 24.52 -8.03
CA VAL A 26 -3.75 23.51 -8.38
C VAL A 26 -3.86 23.27 -9.87
N GLU A 27 -2.72 23.22 -10.55
CA GLU A 27 -2.60 22.97 -11.97
C GLU A 27 -1.67 21.76 -12.15
N ALA A 28 -2.12 20.73 -12.87
CA ALA A 28 -1.27 19.59 -13.16
C ALA A 28 -0.09 20.04 -14.05
N ALA A 29 1.12 19.64 -13.68
CA ALA A 29 2.32 19.90 -14.49
C ALA A 29 2.36 19.04 -15.75
N ASN A 30 1.68 17.89 -15.71
CA ASN A 30 1.61 16.97 -16.83
C ASN A 30 0.44 17.37 -17.75
N PRO A 31 0.67 17.41 -19.08
CA PRO A 31 -0.40 17.67 -20.04
C PRO A 31 -1.42 16.52 -20.11
N THR A 32 -1.06 15.34 -19.59
CA THR A 32 -1.94 14.18 -19.41
C THR A 32 -2.70 14.29 -18.10
N GLU A 33 -3.83 15.00 -18.12
CA GLU A 33 -4.73 15.21 -16.97
C GLU A 33 -5.15 13.89 -16.27
N TYR A 34 -5.17 12.77 -17.01
CA TYR A 34 -5.54 11.44 -16.52
C TYR A 34 -4.49 10.77 -15.62
N GLU A 35 -3.26 11.28 -15.54
CA GLU A 35 -2.20 10.73 -14.69
C GLU A 35 -2.16 11.40 -13.30
N TYR A 36 -3.15 12.24 -12.98
CA TYR A 36 -3.32 12.74 -11.63
C TYR A 36 -3.71 11.59 -10.69
N ILE A 37 -2.77 11.19 -9.84
CA ILE A 37 -3.00 10.21 -8.79
C ILE A 37 -3.53 10.94 -7.56
N GLU A 38 -4.73 10.57 -7.08
CA GLU A 38 -5.27 11.03 -5.81
C GLU A 38 -4.27 10.72 -4.68
N GLY A 39 -3.86 11.75 -3.93
CA GLY A 39 -2.82 11.63 -2.90
C GLY A 39 -1.39 11.97 -3.37
N SER A 40 -1.21 12.40 -4.62
CA SER A 40 0.07 12.93 -5.12
C SER A 40 0.46 14.28 -4.50
N ILE A 41 -0.49 15.01 -3.91
CA ILE A 41 -0.25 16.30 -3.24
C ILE A 41 0.28 16.05 -1.82
N PRO A 42 1.44 16.61 -1.44
CA PRO A 42 1.93 16.53 -0.06
C PRO A 42 0.94 17.16 0.92
N MET A 43 0.85 16.60 2.13
CA MET A 43 -0.17 16.96 3.11
C MET A 43 -0.14 18.45 3.55
N GLU A 44 1.05 19.05 3.59
CA GLU A 44 1.24 20.46 3.96
C GLU A 44 0.58 21.39 2.95
N TRP A 45 0.73 21.04 1.67
CA TRP A 45 0.13 21.75 0.56
C TRP A 45 -1.37 21.54 0.49
N ASP A 46 -1.85 20.31 0.67
CA ASP A 46 -3.29 20.02 0.72
C ASP A 46 -3.98 20.81 1.84
N ALA A 47 -3.40 20.86 3.04
CA ALA A 47 -3.92 21.64 4.16
C ALA A 47 -3.97 23.15 3.86
N TRP A 48 -2.97 23.67 3.16
CA TRP A 48 -2.98 25.07 2.76
C TRP A 48 -3.96 25.33 1.60
N ILE A 49 -4.03 24.49 0.57
CA ILE A 49 -5.00 24.65 -0.53
C ILE A 49 -6.44 24.63 0.01
N ARG A 50 -6.75 23.73 0.95
CA ARG A 50 -8.06 23.62 1.61
C ARG A 50 -8.37 24.73 2.61
N GLY A 51 -7.45 25.65 2.87
CA GLY A 51 -7.68 26.76 3.80
C GLY A 51 -7.48 26.42 5.28
N ARG A 52 -7.04 25.20 5.62
CA ARG A 52 -6.72 24.81 7.00
C ARG A 52 -5.49 25.54 7.52
N ARG A 53 -4.55 25.89 6.64
CA ARG A 53 -3.40 26.76 6.93
C ARG A 53 -3.58 28.13 6.28
N LYS A 54 -3.14 29.19 6.97
CA LYS A 54 -3.15 30.58 6.45
C LYS A 54 -1.96 30.84 5.53
N GLU A 55 -0.79 30.37 5.92
CA GLU A 55 0.48 30.59 5.22
C GLU A 55 0.92 29.33 4.45
N PRO A 56 1.51 29.49 3.26
CA PRO A 56 2.05 28.38 2.50
C PRO A 56 3.22 27.73 3.25
N PRO A 57 3.49 26.44 3.03
CA PRO A 57 4.66 25.78 3.61
C PRO A 57 5.96 26.48 3.18
N SER A 58 6.91 26.60 4.10
CA SER A 58 8.22 27.21 3.84
C SER A 58 9.12 26.28 3.04
N ALA A 59 10.03 26.83 2.23
CA ALA A 59 11.01 26.05 1.48
C ALA A 59 11.88 25.16 2.39
N GLU A 60 12.20 25.65 3.60
CA GLU A 60 12.94 24.88 4.60
C GLU A 60 12.15 23.67 5.11
N GLU A 61 10.85 23.85 5.36
CA GLU A 61 9.96 22.75 5.76
C GLU A 61 9.90 21.66 4.68
N LEU A 62 9.83 22.06 3.41
CA LEU A 62 9.81 21.13 2.29
C LEU A 62 11.11 20.30 2.23
N LEU A 63 12.27 20.93 2.37
CA LEU A 63 13.56 20.25 2.38
C LEU A 63 13.70 19.27 3.56
N LYS A 64 13.23 19.69 4.74
CA LYS A 64 13.21 18.83 5.93
C LYS A 64 12.31 17.61 5.73
N ASN A 65 11.16 17.78 5.10
CA ASN A 65 10.24 16.69 4.81
C ASN A 65 10.80 15.71 3.78
N GLU A 66 11.47 16.22 2.75
CA GLU A 66 12.13 15.38 1.74
C GLU A 66 13.24 14.53 2.37
N SER A 67 14.14 15.17 3.12
CA SER A 67 15.20 14.44 3.84
C SER A 67 14.65 13.44 4.85
N TYR A 68 13.56 13.77 5.54
CA TYR A 68 12.87 12.85 6.45
C TYR A 68 12.31 11.63 5.72
N ARG A 69 11.66 11.81 4.56
CA ARG A 69 11.16 10.71 3.73
C ARG A 69 12.29 9.80 3.27
N GLU A 70 13.39 10.37 2.77
CA GLU A 70 14.55 9.57 2.36
C GLU A 70 15.18 8.83 3.55
N ASN A 71 15.29 9.47 4.71
CA ASN A 71 15.82 8.83 5.90
C ASN A 71 14.97 7.65 6.37
N ILE A 72 13.63 7.76 6.32
CA ILE A 72 12.73 6.64 6.64
C ILE A 72 12.93 5.49 5.65
N LYS A 73 13.00 5.77 4.35
CA LYS A 73 13.22 4.71 3.34
C LYS A 73 14.54 3.97 3.59
N LEU A 74 15.61 4.71 3.87
CA LEU A 74 16.91 4.13 4.19
C LEU A 74 16.84 3.28 5.46
N LYS A 75 16.20 3.78 6.51
CA LYS A 75 16.02 3.05 7.76
C LYS A 75 15.16 1.80 7.59
N ALA A 76 14.10 1.87 6.81
CA ALA A 76 13.23 0.73 6.53
C ALA A 76 14.00 -0.40 5.85
N LYS A 77 14.78 -0.09 4.80
CA LYS A 77 15.66 -1.06 4.13
C LYS A 77 16.70 -1.66 5.09
N ALA A 78 17.31 -0.82 5.92
CA ALA A 78 18.31 -1.29 6.89
C ALA A 78 17.70 -2.20 7.98
N VAL A 79 16.43 -1.99 8.35
CA VAL A 79 15.72 -2.88 9.27
C VAL A 79 15.35 -4.19 8.58
N GLU A 80 14.88 -4.13 7.33
CA GLU A 80 14.56 -5.31 6.53
C GLU A 80 15.78 -6.23 6.32
N GLU A 81 16.95 -5.67 6.00
CA GLU A 81 18.20 -6.45 5.90
C GLU A 81 18.58 -7.13 7.21
N LYS A 82 18.41 -6.44 8.34
CA LYS A 82 18.71 -7.01 9.66
C LYS A 82 17.73 -8.12 10.02
N ASP A 83 16.45 -7.92 9.72
CA ASP A 83 15.40 -8.92 9.95
C ASP A 83 15.66 -10.19 9.14
N LEU A 84 16.00 -10.04 7.85
CA LEU A 84 16.38 -11.15 6.98
C LEU A 84 17.63 -11.89 7.48
N ALA A 85 18.64 -11.16 7.97
CA ALA A 85 19.85 -11.76 8.51
C ALA A 85 19.59 -12.55 9.80
N LEU A 86 18.74 -12.04 10.69
CA LEU A 86 18.32 -12.75 11.90
C LEU A 86 17.51 -14.00 11.55
N GLN A 87 16.56 -13.89 10.62
CA GLN A 87 15.77 -15.02 10.15
C GLN A 87 16.65 -16.13 9.53
N ALA A 88 17.71 -15.76 8.82
CA ALA A 88 18.67 -16.72 8.28
C ALA A 88 19.46 -17.45 9.38
N GLN A 89 19.88 -16.74 10.44
CA GLN A 89 20.54 -17.37 11.59
C GLN A 89 19.59 -18.32 12.35
N GLU A 90 18.37 -17.87 12.63
CA GLU A 90 17.36 -18.70 13.31
C GLU A 90 16.98 -19.95 12.50
N TYR A 91 17.07 -19.88 11.18
CA TYR A 91 16.90 -21.05 10.31
C TYR A 91 18.04 -22.06 10.46
N GLU A 92 19.29 -21.61 10.44
CA GLU A 92 20.47 -22.48 10.66
C GLU A 92 20.45 -23.10 12.07
N GLU A 93 19.97 -22.35 13.06
CA GLU A 93 19.78 -22.83 14.44
C GLU A 93 18.54 -23.74 14.62
N GLY A 94 17.73 -23.92 13.57
CA GLY A 94 16.55 -24.79 13.55
C GLY A 94 15.38 -24.29 14.40
N LEU A 95 15.40 -23.02 14.81
CA LEU A 95 14.37 -22.38 15.64
C LEU A 95 13.18 -21.88 14.80
N VAL A 96 13.38 -21.62 13.51
CA VAL A 96 12.34 -21.14 12.59
C VAL A 96 12.18 -22.09 11.40
N ALA A 97 10.95 -22.60 11.20
CA ALA A 97 10.60 -23.39 10.03
C ALA A 97 10.48 -22.47 8.80
N THR A 98 11.13 -22.83 7.69
CA THR A 98 10.88 -22.18 6.40
C THR A 98 9.40 -22.28 6.05
N LEU A 99 8.81 -21.14 5.64
CA LEU A 99 7.42 -21.02 5.21
C LEU A 99 6.99 -22.04 4.12
N ALA A 100 7.95 -22.69 3.45
CA ALA A 100 7.72 -23.63 2.36
C ALA A 100 7.41 -25.09 2.77
N LYS A 101 7.44 -25.47 4.05
CA LYS A 101 7.27 -26.89 4.46
C LYS A 101 6.21 -27.12 5.53
N THR A 102 5.07 -26.44 5.49
CA THR A 102 3.87 -26.99 6.14
C THR A 102 3.26 -28.08 5.26
N VAL A 103 4.00 -29.16 4.99
CA VAL A 103 3.36 -30.43 4.64
C VAL A 103 2.81 -30.95 5.94
N ALA A 104 1.59 -30.55 6.29
CA ALA A 104 0.86 -31.19 7.38
C ALA A 104 0.83 -32.68 7.03
N LYS A 105 1.67 -33.49 7.67
CA LYS A 105 1.69 -34.94 7.59
C LYS A 105 1.33 -35.45 8.98
N GLY A 106 0.07 -35.24 9.34
CA GLY A 106 -0.54 -35.76 10.56
C GLY A 106 -1.59 -36.81 10.22
N HIS A 107 -2.32 -37.27 11.24
CA HIS A 107 -3.45 -38.19 11.07
C HIS A 107 -4.57 -37.67 10.14
N ALA A 108 -4.59 -36.37 9.83
CA ALA A 108 -5.54 -35.73 8.91
C ALA A 108 -5.07 -35.69 7.44
N SER A 109 -3.89 -36.22 7.13
CA SER A 109 -3.22 -36.03 5.84
C SER A 109 -3.28 -37.29 4.98
N THR A 110 -4.48 -37.68 4.58
CA THR A 110 -4.64 -38.69 3.53
C THR A 110 -4.93 -37.97 2.21
N ALA A 111 -4.08 -38.16 1.20
CA ALA A 111 -4.41 -37.76 -0.15
C ALA A 111 -5.47 -38.73 -0.67
N GLY A 112 -6.73 -38.27 -0.78
CA GLY A 112 -7.81 -39.05 -1.35
C GLY A 112 -7.45 -39.50 -2.76
N PHE A 113 -7.10 -40.77 -2.93
CA PHE A 113 -6.81 -41.36 -4.22
C PHE A 113 -8.13 -41.75 -4.88
N GLY A 114 -8.44 -41.10 -6.01
CA GLY A 114 -9.66 -41.30 -6.79
C GLY A 114 -10.32 -39.96 -7.08
N LYS A 115 -10.64 -39.69 -8.35
CA LYS A 115 -11.28 -38.44 -8.79
C LYS A 115 -12.52 -38.16 -7.93
N GLN A 116 -12.46 -37.13 -7.07
CA GLN A 116 -13.63 -36.65 -6.34
C GLN A 116 -14.53 -35.91 -7.33
N GLU A 117 -15.59 -36.58 -7.78
CA GLU A 117 -16.72 -35.88 -8.38
C GLU A 117 -17.36 -35.03 -7.27
N ILE A 118 -17.27 -33.71 -7.42
CA ILE A 118 -17.80 -32.75 -6.46
C ILE A 118 -19.31 -32.70 -6.66
N SER A 119 -20.04 -33.42 -5.82
CA SER A 119 -21.50 -33.44 -5.73
C SER A 119 -22.04 -32.19 -5.03
N GLU A 120 -23.20 -31.69 -5.46
CA GLU A 120 -23.93 -30.61 -4.75
C GLU A 120 -24.44 -31.11 -3.38
N ASP A 121 -24.81 -32.39 -3.29
CA ASP A 121 -25.38 -32.98 -2.08
C ASP A 121 -24.29 -33.56 -1.15
N PRO A 122 -24.40 -33.37 0.18
CA PRO A 122 -23.48 -33.95 1.14
C PRO A 122 -23.61 -35.47 1.17
N THR A 123 -22.48 -36.18 1.17
CA THR A 123 -22.46 -37.64 1.25
C THR A 123 -21.76 -38.10 2.53
N THR A 124 -22.38 -39.03 3.25
CA THR A 124 -21.78 -39.66 4.44
C THR A 124 -21.52 -41.14 4.15
N THR A 125 -20.26 -41.57 4.21
CA THR A 125 -19.90 -42.99 4.07
C THR A 125 -19.16 -43.42 5.33
N ALA A 126 -19.78 -44.32 6.09
CA ALA A 126 -19.31 -44.83 7.37
C ALA A 126 -18.92 -43.71 8.36
N ASN A 127 -17.63 -43.41 8.49
CA ASN A 127 -17.09 -42.42 9.42
C ASN A 127 -16.59 -41.13 8.74
N THR A 128 -16.86 -40.95 7.44
CA THR A 128 -16.37 -39.80 6.67
C THR A 128 -17.52 -38.99 6.12
N PHE A 129 -17.59 -37.72 6.55
CA PHE A 129 -18.50 -36.72 6.00
C PHE A 129 -17.82 -35.96 4.86
N LEU A 130 -18.43 -35.96 3.68
CA LEU A 130 -18.00 -35.15 2.54
C LEU A 130 -19.00 -33.99 2.36
N PRO A 131 -18.59 -32.73 2.63
CA PRO A 131 -19.46 -31.59 2.42
C PRO A 131 -19.73 -31.39 0.93
N GLY A 132 -21.00 -31.17 0.56
CA GLY A 132 -21.39 -30.79 -0.80
C GLY A 132 -20.90 -29.39 -1.14
N SER A 133 -20.54 -29.16 -2.41
CA SER A 133 -20.11 -27.85 -2.88
C SER A 133 -21.31 -27.03 -3.35
N TRP A 134 -21.60 -25.92 -2.67
CA TRP A 134 -22.65 -25.00 -3.11
C TRP A 134 -22.12 -24.03 -4.17
N LEU A 135 -22.69 -24.10 -5.38
CA LEU A 135 -22.45 -23.12 -6.45
C LEU A 135 -23.67 -22.20 -6.59
N PRO A 136 -23.58 -20.90 -6.23
CA PRO A 136 -24.68 -19.97 -6.41
C PRO A 136 -24.97 -19.76 -7.89
N LYS A 137 -26.24 -19.92 -8.30
CA LYS A 137 -26.70 -19.61 -9.67
C LYS A 137 -26.78 -18.08 -9.83
N LYS A 138 -26.26 -17.57 -10.96
CA LYS A 138 -26.37 -16.16 -11.35
C LYS A 138 -27.79 -15.78 -11.72
#